data_AF-A0A2A4SDQ2-F1
#
_entry.id   AF-A0A2A4SDQ2-F1
#
_cell.length_a   1.000
_cell.length_b   1.000
_cell.length_c   1.000
_cell.angle_alpha   90.00
_cell.angle_beta   90.00
_cell.angle_gamma   90.00
#
_symmetry.space_group_name_H-M   'P 1'
#
loop_
_entity.id
_entity.type
_entity.pdbx_description
1 polymer ?
#
loop_
_entity_poly.entity_id
_entity_poly.type
_entity_poly.pdbx_seq_one_letter_code
_entity_poly.pdbx_strand_id
1 'polypeptide(L)'
;MWQFLDDSGVLDNGTDEEIKEVKREYRKLYLTKWKRDRRLNHPEFTISLNKDENELIALQAIKHNRSRTAYLKAAALAYTNKTYVVPDKATLARIEQVLGSVYNCVDAIAQERQSTLFTRERDFVQLKKMVEGLEANISKSLREPRSVDEFIQRVIPNNENARERILSIVKAHL
;
A
#
# COMPACT_ATOMS: atom_id res chain seq x y z
N MET A 1 -31.03 7.55 18.77
CA MET A 1 -30.80 8.08 20.14
C MET A 1 -31.95 8.98 20.54
N TRP A 2 -32.16 10.13 19.87
CA TRP A 2 -33.29 11.03 20.16
C TRP A 2 -34.66 10.36 20.05
N GLN A 3 -34.96 9.68 18.94
CA GLN A 3 -36.18 8.88 18.78
C GLN A 3 -36.34 7.78 19.84
N PHE A 4 -35.25 7.16 20.29
CA PHE A 4 -35.33 6.11 21.31
C PHE A 4 -35.65 6.68 22.70
N LEU A 5 -35.20 7.89 23.00
CA LEU A 5 -35.54 8.58 24.25
C LEU A 5 -36.98 9.10 24.23
N ASP A 6 -37.47 9.47 23.05
CA ASP A 6 -38.84 9.89 22.77
C ASP A 6 -39.82 8.71 22.89
N ASP A 7 -39.51 7.59 22.23
CA ASP A 7 -40.26 6.33 22.31
C ASP A 7 -40.31 5.74 23.73
N SER A 8 -39.30 6.07 24.56
CA SER A 8 -39.21 5.64 25.95
C SER A 8 -39.97 6.55 26.92
N GLY A 9 -40.54 7.68 26.45
CA GLY A 9 -41.36 8.61 27.23
C GLY A 9 -40.59 9.45 28.27
N VAL A 10 -39.26 9.37 28.27
CA VAL A 10 -38.38 9.95 29.30
C VAL A 10 -38.01 11.40 29.00
N LEU A 11 -38.29 11.89 27.78
CA LEU A 11 -37.98 13.26 27.36
C LEU A 11 -38.91 14.30 27.98
N ASP A 12 -40.19 13.98 28.18
CA ASP A 12 -41.19 14.93 28.67
C ASP A 12 -41.38 14.90 30.20
N ASN A 13 -41.21 13.73 30.84
CA ASN A 13 -41.53 13.54 32.26
C ASN A 13 -40.46 12.79 33.07
N GLY A 14 -39.34 12.41 32.46
CA GLY A 14 -38.33 11.58 33.09
C GLY A 14 -37.39 12.35 34.02
N THR A 15 -37.07 11.74 35.16
CA THR A 15 -35.99 12.23 36.03
C THR A 15 -34.61 12.03 35.40
N ASP A 16 -33.62 12.81 35.83
CA ASP A 16 -32.24 12.71 35.33
C ASP A 16 -31.64 11.29 35.47
N GLU A 17 -32.09 10.53 36.47
CA GLU A 17 -31.69 9.13 36.67
C GLU A 17 -32.31 8.21 35.61
N GLU A 18 -33.60 8.36 35.31
CA GLU A 18 -34.29 7.59 34.27
C GLU A 18 -33.73 7.89 32.88
N ILE A 19 -33.44 9.17 32.58
CA ILE A 19 -32.80 9.55 31.31
C ILE A 19 -31.41 8.91 31.19
N LYS A 20 -30.63 8.85 32.28
CA LYS A 20 -29.33 8.17 32.29
C LYS A 20 -29.46 6.67 32.07
N GLU A 21 -30.43 6.02 32.68
CA GLU A 21 -30.66 4.59 32.51
C GLU A 21 -31.06 4.26 31.07
N VAL A 22 -32.02 4.97 30.48
CA VAL A 22 -32.46 4.73 29.11
C VAL A 22 -31.34 5.01 28.10
N LYS A 23 -30.51 6.05 28.33
CA LYS A 23 -29.29 6.27 27.52
C LYS A 23 -28.31 5.11 27.63
N ARG A 24 -28.14 4.52 28.82
CA ARG A 24 -27.27 3.35 29.05
C ARG A 24 -27.81 2.13 28.30
N GLU A 25 -29.12 1.91 28.33
CA GLU A 25 -29.78 0.81 27.61
C GLU A 25 -29.68 0.97 26.09
N TYR A 26 -29.97 2.16 25.56
CA TYR A 26 -29.76 2.46 24.15
C TYR A 26 -28.33 2.16 23.72
N ARG A 27 -27.34 2.58 24.53
CA ARG A 27 -25.93 2.36 24.21
C ARG A 27 -25.59 0.87 24.19
N LYS A 28 -26.15 0.07 25.09
CA LYS A 28 -26.01 -1.40 25.09
C LYS A 28 -26.63 -2.01 23.83
N LEU A 29 -27.87 -1.66 23.48
CA LEU A 29 -28.56 -2.16 22.29
C LEU A 29 -27.80 -1.79 21.01
N TYR A 30 -27.40 -0.52 20.89
CA TYR A 30 -26.62 -0.01 19.77
C TYR A 30 -25.27 -0.74 19.64
N LEU A 31 -24.49 -0.85 20.73
CA LEU A 31 -23.22 -1.56 20.72
C LEU A 31 -23.38 -3.03 20.34
N THR A 32 -24.46 -3.67 20.81
CA THR A 32 -24.75 -5.07 20.52
C THR A 32 -25.07 -5.26 19.04
N LYS A 33 -25.96 -4.42 18.49
CA LYS A 33 -26.30 -4.40 17.07
C LYS A 33 -25.06 -4.12 16.21
N TRP A 34 -24.29 -3.08 16.54
CA TRP A 34 -23.06 -2.75 15.85
C TRP A 34 -22.03 -3.90 15.88
N LYS A 35 -21.82 -4.56 17.03
CA LYS A 35 -20.93 -5.73 17.12
C LYS A 35 -21.46 -6.92 16.29
N ARG A 36 -22.78 -7.10 16.21
CA ARG A 36 -23.40 -8.15 15.38
C ARG A 36 -23.19 -7.85 13.90
N ASP A 37 -23.51 -6.64 13.45
CA ASP A 37 -23.34 -6.20 12.07
C ASP A 37 -21.87 -6.22 11.66
N ARG A 38 -20.96 -5.83 12.56
CA ARG A 38 -19.53 -5.90 12.32
C ARG A 38 -19.03 -7.33 12.12
N ARG A 39 -19.49 -8.29 12.94
CA ARG A 39 -19.12 -9.71 12.78
C ARG A 39 -19.64 -10.32 11.48
N LEU A 40 -20.80 -9.85 11.01
CA LEU A 40 -21.38 -10.31 9.75
C LEU A 40 -20.60 -9.77 8.53
N ASN A 41 -20.25 -8.49 8.55
CA ASN A 41 -19.64 -7.81 7.40
C ASN A 41 -18.11 -7.84 7.40
N HIS A 42 -17.49 -8.10 8.55
CA HIS A 42 -16.05 -8.17 8.73
C HIS A 42 -15.68 -9.45 9.46
N PRO A 43 -15.82 -10.62 8.79
CA PRO A 43 -15.39 -11.88 9.37
C PRO A 43 -13.90 -11.82 9.67
N GLU A 44 -13.55 -12.13 10.92
CA GLU A 44 -12.18 -12.22 11.41
C GLU A 44 -11.83 -13.69 11.58
N PHE A 45 -10.64 -14.07 11.15
CA PHE A 45 -10.09 -15.40 11.37
C PHE A 45 -8.71 -15.27 11.99
N THR A 46 -8.42 -16.16 12.94
CA THR A 46 -7.12 -16.22 13.63
C THR A 46 -6.31 -17.32 13.00
N ILE A 47 -5.06 -17.01 12.63
CA ILE A 47 -4.08 -17.99 12.20
C ILE A 47 -2.99 -18.09 13.26
N SER A 48 -2.62 -19.33 13.60
CA SER A 48 -1.47 -19.60 14.45
C SER A 48 -0.27 -19.84 13.54
N LEU A 49 0.80 -19.08 13.78
CA LEU A 49 2.05 -19.22 13.05
C LEU A 49 3.10 -19.79 13.99
N ASN A 50 3.92 -20.70 13.49
CA ASN A 50 5.15 -21.07 14.17
C ASN A 50 6.18 -19.92 14.08
N LYS A 51 7.31 -20.08 14.78
CA LYS A 51 8.35 -19.04 14.85
C LYS A 51 8.89 -18.68 13.46
N ASP A 52 9.24 -19.69 12.68
CA ASP A 52 9.87 -19.53 11.36
C ASP A 52 8.92 -18.89 10.34
N GLU A 53 7.64 -19.30 10.36
CA GLU A 53 6.58 -18.70 9.54
C GLU A 53 6.38 -17.22 9.87
N ASN A 54 6.33 -16.87 11.15
CA ASN A 54 6.15 -15.48 11.58
C ASN A 54 7.37 -14.61 11.22
N GLU A 55 8.59 -15.14 11.34
CA GLU A 55 9.81 -14.45 10.90
C GLU A 55 9.82 -14.23 9.39
N LEU A 56 9.47 -15.25 8.61
CA LEU A 56 9.38 -15.15 7.15
C LEU A 56 8.33 -14.09 6.74
N ILE A 57 7.14 -14.12 7.35
CA ILE A 57 6.09 -13.13 7.08
C ILE A 57 6.54 -11.72 7.49
N ALA A 58 7.24 -11.58 8.61
CA ALA A 58 7.77 -10.30 9.06
C ALA A 58 8.76 -9.71 8.04
N LEU A 59 9.71 -10.52 7.57
CA LEU A 59 10.68 -10.12 6.56
C LEU A 59 10.01 -9.70 5.27
N GLN A 60 9.04 -10.47 4.79
CA GLN A 60 8.32 -10.13 3.55
C GLN A 60 7.46 -8.88 3.72
N ALA A 61 6.77 -8.72 4.85
CA ALA A 61 5.97 -7.53 5.10
C ALA A 61 6.81 -6.24 5.06
N ILE A 62 8.03 -6.28 5.62
CA ILE A 62 9.00 -5.17 5.54
C ILE A 62 9.41 -4.91 4.08
N LYS A 63 9.77 -5.95 3.32
CA LYS A 63 10.13 -5.82 1.89
C LYS A 63 9.03 -5.16 1.06
N HIS A 64 7.77 -5.42 1.40
CA HIS A 64 6.60 -4.85 0.73
C HIS A 64 6.05 -3.57 1.37
N ASN A 65 6.78 -2.97 2.32
CA ASN A 65 6.42 -1.75 3.06
C ASN A 65 4.98 -1.80 3.64
N ARG A 66 4.64 -2.93 4.30
CA ARG A 66 3.31 -3.19 4.87
C ARG A 66 3.43 -3.80 6.26
N SER A 67 2.36 -3.70 7.05
CA SER A 67 2.23 -4.51 8.27
C SER A 67 2.08 -6.00 7.92
N ARG A 68 2.42 -6.90 8.84
CA ARG A 68 2.31 -8.36 8.63
C ARG A 68 0.91 -8.78 8.21
N THR A 69 -0.12 -8.24 8.87
CA THR A 69 -1.53 -8.53 8.58
C THR A 69 -1.96 -7.95 7.22
N ALA A 70 -1.51 -6.73 6.88
CA ALA A 70 -1.81 -6.13 5.58
C ALA A 70 -1.09 -6.85 4.43
N TYR A 71 0.13 -7.35 4.66
CA TYR A 71 0.86 -8.17 3.71
C TYR A 71 0.16 -9.51 3.49
N LEU A 72 -0.19 -10.24 4.55
CA LEU A 72 -0.89 -11.53 4.46
C LEU A 72 -2.21 -11.41 3.68
N LYS A 73 -3.03 -10.42 4.02
CA LYS A 73 -4.29 -10.17 3.29
C LYS A 73 -4.04 -9.86 1.82
N ALA A 74 -3.04 -9.02 1.52
CA ALA A 74 -2.71 -8.68 0.15
C ALA A 74 -2.16 -9.86 -0.64
N ALA A 75 -1.30 -10.68 -0.03
CA ALA A 75 -0.73 -11.88 -0.65
C ALA A 75 -1.79 -12.93 -0.96
N ALA A 76 -2.67 -13.22 0.00
CA ALA A 76 -3.78 -14.14 -0.20
C ALA A 76 -4.70 -13.68 -1.35
N LEU A 77 -5.15 -12.42 -1.31
CA LEU A 77 -6.01 -11.87 -2.36
C LEU A 77 -5.32 -11.80 -3.72
N ALA A 78 -4.03 -11.42 -3.75
CA ALA A 78 -3.28 -11.33 -5.00
C ALA A 78 -3.16 -12.69 -5.67
N TYR A 79 -2.82 -13.73 -4.90
CA TYR A 79 -2.69 -15.10 -5.41
C TYR A 79 -4.04 -15.65 -5.90
N THR A 80 -5.13 -15.43 -5.16
CA THR A 80 -6.49 -15.79 -5.60
C THR A 80 -6.87 -15.10 -6.92
N ASN A 81 -6.49 -13.84 -7.07
CA ASN A 81 -6.77 -13.04 -8.27
C ASN A 81 -5.73 -13.21 -9.39
N LYS A 82 -4.77 -14.14 -9.26
CA LYS A 82 -3.66 -14.34 -10.21
C LYS A 82 -2.88 -13.05 -10.50
N THR A 83 -2.69 -12.23 -9.47
CA THR A 83 -1.93 -10.98 -9.51
C THR A 83 -0.75 -11.04 -8.55
N TYR A 84 0.24 -10.16 -8.72
CA TYR A 84 1.41 -10.09 -7.85
C TYR A 84 1.28 -9.01 -6.79
N VAL A 85 1.79 -9.28 -5.58
CA VAL A 85 1.98 -8.24 -4.57
C VAL A 85 3.22 -7.44 -4.94
N VAL A 86 3.03 -6.21 -5.41
CA VAL A 86 4.15 -5.35 -5.79
C VAL A 86 4.74 -4.67 -4.53
N PRO A 87 6.06 -4.73 -4.30
CA PRO A 87 6.71 -4.14 -3.13
C PRO A 87 6.55 -2.62 -3.04
N ASP A 88 6.61 -1.94 -4.19
CA ASP A 88 6.49 -0.49 -4.25
C ASP A 88 5.62 -0.06 -5.45
N LYS A 89 4.41 0.40 -5.13
CA LYS A 89 3.46 0.91 -6.13
C LYS A 89 3.98 2.18 -6.81
N ALA A 90 4.81 2.99 -6.14
CA ALA A 90 5.39 4.19 -6.74
C ALA A 90 6.43 3.83 -7.80
N THR A 91 7.21 2.78 -7.57
CA THR A 91 8.14 2.25 -8.59
C THR A 91 7.39 1.66 -9.78
N LEU A 92 6.30 0.92 -9.56
CA LEU A 92 5.46 0.43 -10.67
C LEU A 92 4.85 1.58 -11.47
N ALA A 93 4.28 2.59 -10.79
CA ALA A 93 3.69 3.76 -11.43
C ALA A 93 4.73 4.53 -12.28
N ARG A 94 5.99 4.62 -11.83
CA ARG A 94 7.06 5.18 -12.66
C ARG A 94 7.32 4.35 -13.91
N ILE A 95 7.36 3.01 -13.80
CA ILE A 95 7.54 2.13 -14.95
C ILE A 95 6.39 2.31 -15.94
N GLU A 96 5.15 2.33 -15.46
CA GLU A 96 3.94 2.57 -16.26
C GLU A 96 3.98 3.95 -16.95
N GLN A 97 4.43 4.99 -16.24
CA GLN A 97 4.58 6.33 -16.81
C GLN A 97 5.61 6.39 -17.93
N VAL A 98 6.77 5.73 -17.76
CA VAL A 98 7.78 5.67 -18.82
C VAL A 98 7.26 4.85 -20.00
N LEU A 99 6.54 3.75 -19.75
CA LEU A 99 5.92 2.94 -20.81
C LEU A 99 4.89 3.73 -21.61
N GLY A 100 4.01 4.48 -20.93
CA GLY A 100 3.05 5.37 -21.58
C GLY A 100 3.73 6.48 -22.39
N SER A 101 4.87 7.00 -21.92
CA SER A 101 5.65 7.98 -22.66
C SER A 101 6.24 7.39 -23.95
N VAL A 102 6.70 6.14 -23.92
CA VAL A 102 7.15 5.43 -25.13
C VAL A 102 6.02 5.18 -26.09
N TYR A 103 4.87 4.71 -25.59
CA TYR A 103 3.69 4.48 -26.43
C TYR A 103 3.25 5.77 -27.16
N ASN A 104 3.16 6.89 -26.44
CA ASN A 104 2.81 8.18 -27.03
C ASN A 104 3.84 8.63 -28.07
N CYS A 105 5.13 8.34 -27.86
CA CYS A 105 6.18 8.67 -28.82
C CYS A 105 6.06 7.81 -30.10
N VAL A 106 5.78 6.51 -29.96
CA VAL A 106 5.51 5.60 -31.10
C VAL A 106 4.28 6.06 -31.88
N ASP A 107 3.19 6.39 -31.19
CA ASP A 107 1.93 6.82 -31.80
C ASP A 107 2.10 8.16 -32.54
N ALA A 108 2.84 9.12 -31.96
CA ALA A 108 3.19 10.37 -32.63
C ALA A 108 3.94 10.14 -33.95
N ILE A 109 4.96 9.26 -33.95
CA ILE A 109 5.70 8.90 -35.18
C ILE A 109 4.78 8.19 -36.18
N ALA A 110 3.91 7.30 -35.72
CA ALA A 110 3.02 6.53 -36.58
C ALA A 110 1.95 7.39 -37.25
N GLN A 111 1.49 8.45 -36.57
CA GLN A 111 0.50 9.39 -37.09
C GLN A 111 1.11 10.45 -38.02
N GLU A 112 2.43 10.66 -37.98
CA GLU A 112 3.12 11.65 -38.81
C GLU A 112 3.32 11.16 -40.26
N ARG A 113 2.29 11.37 -41.09
CA ARG A 113 2.26 10.93 -42.49
C ARG A 113 3.17 11.72 -43.45
N GLN A 114 3.75 12.85 -43.03
CA GLN A 114 4.58 13.73 -43.86
C GLN A 114 5.80 14.32 -43.12
N SER A 115 6.52 13.51 -42.36
CA SER A 115 7.82 13.93 -41.81
C SER A 115 8.97 13.71 -42.79
N THR A 116 9.80 14.74 -42.96
CA THR A 116 11.07 14.69 -43.71
C THR A 116 11.96 13.57 -43.16
N LEU A 117 12.81 12.95 -43.99
CA LEU A 117 13.70 11.84 -43.60
C LEU A 117 14.52 12.13 -42.32
N PHE A 118 14.98 13.37 -42.18
CA PHE A 118 15.78 13.83 -41.04
C PHE A 118 15.01 13.85 -39.72
N THR A 119 13.69 14.16 -39.77
CA THR A 119 12.83 14.18 -38.59
C THR A 119 12.56 12.76 -38.11
N ARG A 120 12.25 11.85 -39.03
CA ARG A 120 12.06 10.42 -38.73
C ARG A 120 13.28 9.80 -38.06
N GLU A 121 14.48 10.08 -38.56
CA GLU A 121 15.71 9.51 -38.02
C GLU A 121 15.98 9.99 -36.58
N ARG A 122 15.69 11.26 -36.28
CA ARG A 122 15.75 11.79 -34.92
C ARG A 122 14.73 11.11 -34.00
N ASP A 123 13.51 10.90 -34.48
CA ASP A 123 12.45 10.30 -33.68
C ASP A 123 12.74 8.82 -33.37
N PHE A 124 13.25 8.06 -34.35
CA PHE A 124 13.72 6.68 -34.15
C PHE A 124 14.86 6.59 -33.12
N VAL A 125 15.83 7.50 -33.18
CA VAL A 125 16.92 7.56 -32.19
C VAL A 125 16.39 7.87 -30.79
N GLN A 126 15.40 8.75 -30.69
CA GLN A 126 14.78 9.11 -29.42
C GLN A 126 13.99 7.93 -28.83
N LEU A 127 13.23 7.23 -29.67
CA LEU A 127 12.44 6.06 -29.29
C LEU A 127 13.33 4.89 -28.83
N LYS A 128 14.43 4.64 -29.56
CA LYS A 128 15.45 3.67 -29.16
C LYS A 128 16.03 3.99 -27.78
N LYS A 129 16.40 5.25 -27.53
CA LYS A 129 16.90 5.69 -26.20
C LYS A 129 15.87 5.48 -25.08
N MET A 130 14.58 5.70 -25.36
CA MET A 130 13.55 5.50 -24.34
C MET A 130 13.32 4.01 -24.06
N VAL A 131 13.32 3.15 -25.09
CA VAL A 131 13.20 1.70 -24.94
C VAL A 131 14.40 1.12 -24.18
N GLU A 132 15.62 1.53 -24.52
CA GLU A 132 16.83 1.14 -23.80
C GLU A 132 16.79 1.61 -22.33
N GLY A 133 16.27 2.81 -22.06
CA GLY A 133 16.06 3.32 -20.71
C GLY A 133 15.01 2.54 -19.92
N LEU A 134 13.94 2.06 -20.58
CA LEU A 134 12.94 1.18 -19.99
C LEU A 134 13.53 -0.18 -19.65
N GLU A 135 14.21 -0.81 -20.59
CA GLU A 135 14.88 -2.10 -20.36
C GLU A 135 15.88 -2.00 -19.22
N ALA A 136 16.69 -0.94 -19.17
CA ALA A 136 17.64 -0.73 -18.07
C ALA A 136 16.92 -0.56 -16.71
N ASN A 137 15.82 0.20 -16.67
CA ASN A 137 15.08 0.44 -15.42
C ASN A 137 14.30 -0.80 -14.95
N ILE A 138 13.68 -1.53 -15.88
CA ILE A 138 12.96 -2.78 -15.60
C ILE A 138 13.96 -3.87 -15.19
N SER A 139 15.06 -4.02 -15.93
CA SER A 139 16.13 -4.97 -15.60
C SER A 139 16.72 -4.67 -14.23
N LYS A 140 17.04 -3.41 -13.93
CA LYS A 140 17.56 -3.01 -12.61
C LYS A 140 16.54 -3.20 -11.49
N SER A 141 15.26 -2.87 -11.72
CA SER A 141 14.23 -2.98 -10.68
C SER A 141 13.78 -4.43 -10.42
N LEU A 142 13.90 -5.31 -11.42
CA LEU A 142 13.49 -6.72 -11.32
C LEU A 142 14.65 -7.68 -11.01
N ARG A 143 15.87 -7.42 -11.49
CA ARG A 143 17.04 -8.31 -11.31
C ARG A 143 17.91 -7.94 -10.12
N GLU A 144 17.94 -6.67 -9.72
CA GLU A 144 18.77 -6.17 -8.62
C GLU A 144 17.89 -5.42 -7.59
N PRO A 145 17.05 -6.15 -6.82
CA PRO A 145 16.46 -5.54 -5.63
C PRO A 145 17.59 -5.09 -4.72
N ARG A 146 17.73 -3.76 -4.57
CA ARG A 146 18.85 -3.12 -3.88
C ARG A 146 19.09 -3.75 -2.51
N SER A 147 20.35 -4.06 -2.21
CA SER A 147 20.73 -4.57 -0.90
C SER A 147 20.62 -3.45 0.15
N VAL A 148 20.42 -3.86 1.40
CA VAL A 148 20.38 -2.93 2.55
C VAL A 148 21.68 -2.13 2.65
N ASP A 149 22.81 -2.74 2.28
CA ASP A 149 24.14 -2.12 2.30
C ASP A 149 24.25 -0.93 1.32
N GLU A 150 23.74 -1.06 0.09
CA GLU A 150 23.76 0.03 -0.90
C GLU A 150 22.85 1.20 -0.50
N PHE A 151 21.73 0.91 0.19
CA PHE A 151 20.86 1.95 0.73
C PHE A 151 21.55 2.73 1.86
N ILE A 152 22.23 2.04 2.77
CA ILE A 152 22.96 2.64 3.89
C ILE A 152 24.11 3.51 3.39
N GLN A 153 24.90 3.03 2.42
CA GLN A 153 26.04 3.78 1.86
C GLN A 153 25.65 5.10 1.20
N ARG A 154 24.42 5.23 0.71
CA ARG A 154 23.95 6.45 0.03
C ARG A 154 23.27 7.45 0.95
N VAL A 155 22.67 6.96 2.04
CA VAL A 155 21.92 7.79 3.01
C VAL A 155 22.86 8.40 4.06
N ILE A 156 23.89 7.68 4.51
CA ILE A 156 24.88 8.19 5.48
C ILE A 156 25.59 9.48 5.02
N PRO A 157 26.09 9.60 3.77
CA PRO A 157 26.80 10.82 3.36
C PRO A 157 25.89 12.04 3.16
N ASN A 158 24.57 11.86 3.04
CA ASN A 158 23.62 12.94 2.76
C ASN A 158 22.75 13.33 3.98
N ASN A 159 22.94 12.69 5.13
CA ASN A 159 22.17 12.96 6.35
C ASN A 159 22.95 12.50 7.59
N GLU A 160 23.56 13.43 8.32
CA GLU A 160 24.32 13.13 9.56
C GLU A 160 23.44 12.41 10.60
N ASN A 161 22.16 12.74 10.66
CA ASN A 161 21.18 12.13 11.57
C ASN A 161 20.76 10.69 11.18
N ALA A 162 21.00 10.27 9.94
CA ALA A 162 20.61 8.93 9.50
C ALA A 162 21.55 7.85 10.05
N ARG A 163 22.84 8.17 10.23
CA ARG A 163 23.83 7.25 10.81
C ARG A 163 23.49 6.88 12.25
N GLU A 164 23.14 7.87 13.07
CA GLU A 164 22.75 7.64 14.47
C GLU A 164 21.45 6.85 14.60
N ARG A 165 20.46 7.15 13.74
CA ARG A 165 19.22 6.36 13.67
C ARG A 165 19.47 4.92 13.28
N ILE A 166 20.29 4.66 12.25
CA ILE A 166 20.61 3.29 11.81
C ILE A 166 21.35 2.53 12.92
N LEU A 167 22.32 3.16 13.59
CA LEU A 167 23.03 2.56 14.71
C LEU A 167 22.12 2.27 15.92
N SER A 168 21.16 3.15 16.20
CA SER A 168 20.18 2.92 17.27
C SER A 168 19.25 1.74 16.99
N ILE A 169 18.87 1.52 15.72
CA ILE A 169 18.02 0.41 15.31
C ILE A 169 18.79 -0.92 15.38
N VAL A 170 20.06 -0.94 14.94
CA VAL A 170 20.92 -2.13 15.00
C VAL A 170 21.26 -2.51 16.45
N LYS A 171 21.55 -1.54 17.32
CA LYS A 171 21.78 -1.81 18.76
C LYS A 171 20.53 -2.26 19.51
N ALA A 172 19.34 -1.91 19.03
CA ALA A 172 18.09 -2.37 19.63
C ALA A 172 17.72 -3.82 19.26
N HIS A 173 18.45 -4.44 18.31
CA HIS A 173 18.18 -5.79 17.78
C HIS A 173 19.38 -6.75 17.95
N LEU A 174 20.41 -6.35 18.70
CA LEU A 174 21.48 -7.21 19.23
C LEU A 174 21.20 -7.50 20.71
#